data_AF-A0A978TP88-F1
#
_entry.id   AF-A0A978TP88-F1
#
_cell.length_a   1.000
_cell.length_b   1.000
_cell.length_c   1.000
_cell.angle_alpha   90.00
_cell.angle_beta   90.00
_cell.angle_gamma   90.00
#
_symmetry.space_group_name_H-M   'P 1'
#
loop_
_entity.id
_entity.type
_entity.pdbx_description
1 polymer ?
#
loop_
_entity_poly.entity_id
_entity_poly.type
_entity_poly.pdbx_seq_one_letter_code
_entity_poly.pdbx_strand_id
1 'polypeptide(L)' 'MQIPLDRFQVSLEDLYAQIWKTGYLTQTQQQQLKSMRSLDKRMTSGERETIDRLMHAIRRGWLKVVQ' A
#
# COMPACT_ATOMS: atom_id res chain seq x y z
N MET A 1 -7.16 -10.12 11.86
CA MET A 1 -5.78 -10.42 12.29
C MET A 1 -4.91 -9.38 11.59
N GLN A 2 -4.39 -8.39 12.31
CA GLN A 2 -3.50 -7.38 11.70
C GLN A 2 -2.21 -8.10 11.31
N ILE A 3 -1.90 -8.17 10.02
CA ILE A 3 -0.59 -8.65 9.58
C ILE A 3 0.41 -7.56 9.95
N PRO A 4 1.37 -7.82 10.86
CA PRO A 4 2.48 -6.92 11.07
C PRO A 4 3.28 -6.97 9.78
N LEU A 5 3.18 -5.90 9.00
CA LEU A 5 3.97 -5.76 7.80
C LEU A 5 5.39 -5.43 8.25
N ASP A 6 6.20 -6.40 8.69
CA ASP A 6 7.57 -6.18 9.22
C ASP A 6 8.48 -5.28 8.34
N ARG A 7 8.07 -5.00 7.09
CA ARG A 7 8.74 -4.08 6.16
C ARG A 7 8.16 -2.66 6.14
N PHE A 8 6.88 -2.46 6.45
CA PHE A 8 6.32 -1.14 6.72
C PHE A 8 6.43 -0.88 8.23
N GLN A 9 6.93 0.27 8.64
CA GLN A 9 6.85 0.66 10.06
C GLN A 9 5.40 0.83 10.57
N VAL A 10 4.37 0.61 9.72
CA VAL A 10 2.93 0.84 9.96
C VAL A 10 2.07 -0.21 9.27
N SER A 11 0.82 -0.41 9.70
CA SER A 11 -0.11 -1.36 9.08
C SER A 11 -0.61 -0.88 7.70
N LEU A 12 -1.22 -1.78 6.90
CA LEU A 12 -1.85 -1.40 5.62
C LEU A 12 -2.99 -0.39 5.82
N GLU A 13 -3.73 -0.49 6.92
CA GLU A 13 -4.82 0.41 7.27
C GLU A 13 -4.29 1.81 7.59
N ASP A 14 -3.20 1.90 8.37
CA ASP A 14 -2.55 3.17 8.69
C ASP A 14 -1.96 3.83 7.44
N LEU A 15 -1.33 3.03 6.58
CA LEU A 15 -0.82 3.50 5.30
C LEU A 15 -1.96 4.03 4.43
N TYR A 16 -3.08 3.30 4.33
CA TYR A 16 -4.25 3.74 3.58
C TYR A 16 -4.81 5.05 4.13
N ALA A 17 -4.95 5.18 5.45
CA ALA A 17 -5.42 6.40 6.10
C ALA A 17 -4.48 7.59 5.86
N GLN A 18 -3.16 7.37 5.92
CA GLN A 18 -2.16 8.39 5.62
C GLN A 18 -2.25 8.84 4.16
N ILE A 19 -2.32 7.90 3.22
CA ILE A 19 -2.44 8.19 1.79
C ILE A 19 -3.74 8.95 1.51
N TRP A 20 -4.86 8.54 2.11
CA TRP A 20 -6.14 9.21 1.96
C TRP A 20 -6.09 10.66 2.44
N LYS A 21 -5.41 10.91 3.56
CA LYS A 21 -5.27 12.25 4.13
C LYS A 21 -4.32 13.15 3.34
N THR A 22 -3.25 12.58 2.80
CA THR A 22 -2.14 13.35 2.21
C THR A 22 -2.19 13.41 0.69
N GLY A 23 -2.71 12.37 0.03
CA GLY A 23 -2.65 12.19 -1.42
C GLY A 23 -1.26 11.78 -1.94
N TYR A 24 -0.32 11.48 -1.03
CA TYR A 24 1.06 11.18 -1.36
C TYR A 24 1.45 9.78 -0.88
N LEU A 25 2.42 9.20 -1.58
CA LEU A 25 3.06 7.93 -1.24
C LEU A 25 4.55 8.05 -1.54
N THR A 26 5.44 7.54 -0.69
CA THR A 26 6.87 7.54 -1.02
C THR A 26 7.22 6.43 -2.01
N GLN A 27 8.34 6.55 -2.72
CA GLN A 27 8.84 5.50 -3.60
C GLN A 27 9.07 4.18 -2.84
N THR A 28 9.58 4.25 -1.61
CA THR A 28 9.79 3.09 -0.74
C THR A 28 8.47 2.38 -0.45
N GLN A 29 7.44 3.13 -0.06
CA GLN A 29 6.11 2.58 0.20
C GLN A 29 5.52 1.94 -1.08
N GLN A 30 5.72 2.55 -2.25
CA GLN A 30 5.29 1.94 -3.51
C GLN A 30 5.97 0.59 -3.78
N GLN A 31 7.28 0.50 -3.57
CA GLN A 31 8.01 -0.75 -3.77
C GLN A 31 7.60 -1.83 -2.77
N GLN A 32 7.31 -1.44 -1.53
CA GLN A 32 6.80 -2.35 -0.52
C GLN A 32 5.41 -2.88 -0.88
N LEU A 33 4.49 -2.03 -1.36
CA LEU A 33 3.17 -2.47 -1.87
C LEU A 33 3.32 -3.48 -3.02
N LYS A 34 4.21 -3.21 -3.97
CA LYS A 34 4.51 -4.15 -5.08
C LYS A 34 5.05 -5.48 -4.57
N SER A 35 5.95 -5.44 -3.60
CA SER A 35 6.60 -6.63 -3.03
C SER A 35 5.63 -7.48 -2.22
N MET A 36 4.76 -6.85 -1.42
CA MET A 36 3.71 -7.56 -0.69
C MET A 36 2.75 -8.26 -1.65
N ARG A 37 2.34 -7.55 -2.70
CA ARG A 37 1.45 -8.09 -3.73
C ARG A 37 1.97 -9.38 -4.36
N SER A 38 3.28 -9.48 -4.58
CA SER A 38 3.92 -10.62 -5.27
C SER A 38 4.34 -11.76 -4.33
N LEU A 39 4.69 -11.47 -3.08
CA LEU A 39 5.31 -12.45 -2.18
C LEU A 39 4.32 -13.09 -1.21
N ASP A 40 3.22 -12.41 -0.87
CA ASP A 40 2.38 -12.88 0.23
C ASP A 40 1.21 -13.77 -0.24
N LYS A 41 1.38 -15.09 -0.04
CA LYS A 41 0.33 -16.10 -0.27
C LYS A 41 -0.73 -16.13 0.82
N ARG A 42 -0.52 -15.46 1.96
CA ARG A 42 -1.44 -15.42 3.12
C ARG A 42 -2.29 -14.15 3.16
N MET A 43 -2.05 -13.23 2.24
CA MET A 43 -2.84 -12.01 2.08
C MET A 43 -4.31 -12.34 1.84
N THR A 44 -5.18 -11.70 2.62
CA THR A 44 -6.62 -11.80 2.46
C THR A 44 -7.08 -11.12 1.17
N SER A 45 -8.28 -11.47 0.70
CA SER A 45 -8.87 -10.82 -0.48
C SER A 45 -9.03 -9.31 -0.29
N GLY A 46 -9.36 -8.85 0.92
CA GLY A 46 -9.55 -7.42 1.22
C GLY A 46 -8.23 -6.63 1.20
N GLU A 47 -7.16 -7.21 1.73
CA GLU A 47 -5.83 -6.60 1.66
C GLU A 47 -5.34 -6.49 0.21
N ARG A 48 -5.55 -7.55 -0.58
CA ARG A 48 -5.19 -7.56 -2.01
C ARG A 48 -5.96 -6.48 -2.77
N GLU A 49 -7.26 -6.39 -2.56
CA GLU A 49 -8.09 -5.36 -3.19
C GLU A 49 -7.67 -3.95 -2.80
N THR A 50 -7.32 -3.73 -1.53
CA THR A 50 -6.81 -2.44 -1.04
C THR A 50 -5.51 -2.06 -1.74
N ILE A 51 -4.55 -2.98 -1.84
CA ILE A 51 -3.28 -2.76 -2.55
C ILE A 51 -3.52 -2.48 -4.04
N ASP A 52 -4.42 -3.24 -4.68
CA ASP A 52 -4.76 -3.04 -6.09
C ASP A 52 -5.39 -1.66 -6.33
N ARG A 53 -6.27 -1.19 -5.46
CA ARG A 53 -6.84 0.17 -5.52
C ARG A 53 -5.77 1.25 -5.37
N LEU A 54 -4.85 1.11 -4.42
CA LEU A 54 -3.73 2.04 -4.25
C LEU A 54 -2.86 2.09 -5.51
N MET A 55 -2.49 0.92 -6.04
CA MET A 55 -1.71 0.82 -7.28
C MET A 55 -2.44 1.40 -8.49
N HIS A 56 -3.76 1.23 -8.57
CA HIS A 56 -4.59 1.85 -9.59
C HIS A 56 -4.60 3.38 -9.48
N ALA A 57 -4.80 3.91 -8.27
CA ALA A 57 -4.82 5.34 -8.01
C ALA A 57 -3.47 6.02 -8.35
N ILE A 58 -2.35 5.35 -8.08
CA ILE A 58 -1.02 5.80 -8.53
C ILE A 58 -0.95 5.84 -10.06
N ARG A 59 -1.36 4.77 -10.75
CA ARG A 59 -1.35 4.70 -12.22
C ARG A 59 -2.21 5.78 -12.88
N ARG A 60 -3.31 6.17 -12.24
CA ARG A 60 -4.21 7.23 -12.72
C ARG A 60 -3.75 8.65 -12.36
N GLY A 61 -2.64 8.78 -11.62
CA GLY A 61 -2.12 10.07 -11.16
C GLY A 61 -2.93 10.68 -10.01
N TRP A 62 -3.84 9.93 -9.38
CA TRP A 62 -4.60 10.37 -8.22
C TRP A 62 -3.77 10.37 -6.94
N LEU A 63 -2.77 9.48 -6.89
CA LEU A 63 -1.76 9.47 -5.85
C LEU A 63 -0.42 9.86 -6.44
N LYS A 64 0.22 10.86 -5.83
CA LYS A 64 1.54 11.32 -6.25
C LYS A 64 2.61 10.52 -5.52
N VAL A 65 3.55 9.95 -6.27
CA VAL A 65 4.70 9.28 -5.70
C VAL A 65 5.80 10.32 -5.47
N VAL A 66 6.19 10.49 -4.22
CA VAL A 66 7.26 11.41 -3.79
C VAL A 66 8.52 10.62 -3.44
N GLN A 67 9.68 11.27 -3.53
CA GLN A 67 10.95 10.66 -3.14
C GLN A 67 11.07 10.55 -1.63
#